data_AF-A0A3M1U5W3-F1
#
_entry.id   AF-A0A3M1U5W3-F1
#
_cell.length_a   1.000
_cell.length_b   1.000
_cell.length_c   1.000
_cell.angle_alpha   90.00
_cell.angle_beta   90.00
_cell.angle_gamma   90.00
#
_symmetry.space_group_name_H-M   'P 1'
#
loop_
_entity.id
_entity.type
_entity.pdbx_description
1 polymer ?
#
loop_
_entity_poly.entity_id
_entity_poly.type
_entity_poly.pdbx_seq_one_letter_code
_entity_poly.pdbx_strand_id
1 'polypeptide(L)'
;VRTGMTLLDAEWLLLCDADLATPIEEVEKLFSADTPVAIGSRALNRQLLEARQPFYREWAGRAFNKAVQLLGVRGLKDTQCGFKLFRGDVAKRVFARCRLDSYGYDFEALMLARAFGYEIAEVPVRWRHQEGSKVKLLRDGFRMLWDLLLLRLTFRTRLRETE
;
A
#
# COMPACT_ATOMS: atom_id res chain seq x y z
N VAL A 1 8.66 5.34 7.20
CA VAL A 1 8.20 3.97 6.87
C VAL A 1 9.36 3.01 6.68
N ARG A 2 10.19 3.14 5.63
CA ARG A 2 11.31 2.23 5.34
C ARG A 2 12.17 1.90 6.56
N THR A 3 12.64 2.91 7.29
CA THR A 3 13.43 2.72 8.52
C THR A 3 12.77 1.80 9.53
N GLY A 4 11.47 2.00 9.82
CA GLY A 4 10.73 1.15 10.75
C GLY A 4 10.57 -0.28 10.23
N MET A 5 10.16 -0.44 8.97
CA MET A 5 9.94 -1.75 8.36
C MET A 5 11.22 -2.58 8.17
N THR A 6 12.40 -1.94 8.17
CA THR A 6 13.69 -2.62 8.05
C THR A 6 14.35 -2.90 9.41
N LEU A 7 14.22 -2.00 10.39
CA LEU A 7 14.95 -2.11 11.65
C LEU A 7 14.18 -2.86 12.75
N LEU A 8 12.85 -2.88 12.70
CA LEU A 8 12.06 -3.55 13.74
C LEU A 8 12.26 -5.06 13.68
N ASP A 9 12.42 -5.67 14.85
CA ASP A 9 12.52 -7.11 15.01
C ASP A 9 11.25 -7.67 15.64
N ALA A 10 10.32 -8.07 14.79
CA ALA A 10 9.04 -8.66 15.18
C ALA A 10 8.62 -9.69 14.13
N GLU A 11 7.81 -10.67 14.55
CA GLU A 11 7.25 -11.68 13.66
C GLU A 11 6.31 -11.07 12.62
N TRP A 12 5.56 -10.03 13.02
CA TRP A 12 4.62 -9.30 12.18
C TRP A 12 4.79 -7.80 12.36
N LEU A 13 4.70 -7.06 11.25
CA LEU A 13 4.83 -5.61 11.20
C LEU A 13 3.60 -5.00 10.54
N LEU A 14 2.89 -4.16 11.29
CA LEU A 14 1.75 -3.39 10.81
C LEU A 14 2.21 -1.99 10.39
N LEU A 15 1.96 -1.63 9.14
CA LEU A 15 1.91 -0.26 8.68
C LEU A 15 0.49 0.27 8.90
N CYS A 16 0.34 1.34 9.64
CA CYS A 16 -0.94 2.03 9.85
C CYS A 16 -0.77 3.56 9.73
N ASP A 17 -1.80 4.24 9.24
CA ASP A 17 -1.85 5.70 9.26
C ASP A 17 -1.94 6.21 10.71
N ALA A 18 -1.18 7.27 11.02
CA ALA A 18 -1.12 7.83 12.38
C ALA A 18 -2.43 8.52 12.82
N ASP A 19 -3.35 8.78 11.89
CA ASP A 19 -4.66 9.36 12.16
C ASP A 19 -5.72 8.30 12.49
N LEU A 20 -5.35 7.01 12.49
CA LEU A 20 -6.23 5.88 12.73
C LEU A 20 -7.49 5.93 11.86
N ALA A 21 -7.36 6.39 10.61
CA ALA A 21 -8.45 6.33 9.64
C ALA A 21 -8.98 4.91 9.44
N THR A 22 -8.13 3.90 9.65
CA THR A 22 -8.53 2.50 9.86
C THR A 22 -8.40 2.19 11.35
N PRO A 23 -9.48 1.77 12.05
CA PRO A 23 -9.41 1.37 13.45
C PRO A 23 -8.43 0.20 13.65
N ILE A 24 -7.69 0.19 14.76
CA ILE A 24 -6.64 -0.81 15.01
C ILE A 24 -7.21 -2.23 15.13
N GLU A 25 -8.47 -2.36 15.56
CA GLU A 25 -9.18 -3.64 15.71
C GLU A 25 -9.35 -4.37 14.37
N GLU A 26 -9.23 -3.66 13.25
CA GLU A 26 -9.26 -4.27 11.91
C GLU A 26 -8.02 -5.16 11.65
N VAL A 27 -6.97 -5.08 12.48
CA VAL A 27 -5.75 -5.91 12.34
C VAL A 27 -6.06 -7.40 12.45
N GLU A 28 -7.05 -7.80 13.26
CA GLU A 28 -7.47 -9.20 13.43
C GLU A 28 -7.93 -9.82 12.10
N LYS A 29 -8.55 -9.01 11.23
CA LYS A 29 -8.96 -9.46 9.89
C LYS A 29 -7.76 -9.69 8.97
N LEU A 30 -6.70 -8.89 9.13
CA LEU A 30 -5.46 -9.05 8.36
C LEU A 30 -4.70 -10.30 8.82
N PHE A 31 -4.66 -10.59 10.13
CA PHE A 31 -4.12 -11.86 10.64
C PHE A 31 -4.91 -13.06 10.13
N SER A 32 -6.25 -12.97 10.12
CA SER A 32 -7.13 -14.04 9.64
C SER A 32 -6.97 -14.38 8.16
N ALA A 33 -6.29 -13.52 7.37
CA ALA A 33 -6.01 -13.80 5.97
C ALA A 33 -4.91 -14.85 5.77
N ASP A 34 -4.08 -15.10 6.79
CA ASP A 34 -3.02 -16.12 6.80
C ASP A 34 -2.09 -16.05 5.57
N THR A 35 -1.70 -14.83 5.18
CA THR A 35 -0.77 -14.60 4.08
C THR A 35 0.44 -13.77 4.54
N PRO A 36 1.61 -13.91 3.89
CA PRO A 36 2.80 -13.15 4.29
C PRO A 36 2.64 -11.62 4.16
N VAL A 37 1.71 -11.17 3.31
CA VAL A 37 1.27 -9.78 3.21
C VAL A 37 -0.25 -9.72 3.19
N ALA A 38 -0.86 -8.93 4.04
CA ALA A 38 -2.29 -8.65 4.03
C ALA A 38 -2.51 -7.13 4.01
N ILE A 39 -3.29 -6.64 3.05
CA ILE A 39 -3.61 -5.20 2.94
C ILE A 39 -5.08 -4.95 3.22
N GLY A 40 -5.38 -3.89 3.96
CA GLY A 40 -6.72 -3.37 4.08
C GLY A 40 -7.22 -2.81 2.75
N SER A 41 -8.54 -2.86 2.54
CA SER A 41 -9.18 -2.35 1.33
C SER A 41 -10.50 -1.67 1.62
N ARG A 42 -10.58 -0.42 1.19
CA ARG A 42 -11.80 0.41 1.14
C ARG A 42 -12.66 0.06 -0.08
N ALA A 43 -12.05 -0.57 -1.09
CA ALA A 43 -12.70 -0.85 -2.37
C ALA A 43 -13.51 -2.16 -2.36
N LEU A 44 -13.16 -3.13 -1.50
CA LEU A 44 -13.85 -4.41 -1.41
C LEU A 44 -15.25 -4.30 -0.82
N ASN A 45 -15.45 -3.46 0.20
CA ASN A 45 -16.77 -3.20 0.76
C ASN A 45 -16.94 -1.71 1.10
N ARG A 46 -17.65 -0.99 0.23
CA ARG A 46 -17.92 0.45 0.41
C ARG A 46 -18.90 0.78 1.53
N GLN A 47 -19.60 -0.19 2.08
CA GLN A 47 -20.51 0.02 3.22
C GLN A 47 -19.75 0.24 4.53
N LEU A 48 -18.48 -0.19 4.58
CA LEU A 48 -17.60 0.00 5.74
C LEU A 48 -16.94 1.40 5.78
N LEU A 49 -17.32 2.30 4.85
CA LEU A 49 -16.85 3.69 4.83
C LEU A 49 -17.74 4.56 5.71
N GLU A 50 -17.31 4.77 6.95
CA GLU A 50 -18.08 5.49 7.98
C GLU A 50 -18.19 6.99 7.67
N ALA A 51 -17.16 7.56 7.05
CA ALA A 51 -17.17 8.93 6.54
C ALA A 51 -16.49 8.97 5.17
N ARG A 52 -17.16 9.61 4.20
CA ARG A 52 -16.67 9.71 2.83
C ARG A 52 -15.76 10.91 2.64
N GLN A 53 -14.70 10.69 1.89
CA GLN A 53 -13.86 11.76 1.37
C GLN A 53 -14.59 12.55 0.27
N PRO A 54 -14.14 13.78 -0.05
CA PRO A 54 -14.69 14.54 -1.17
C PRO A 54 -14.66 13.77 -2.48
N PHE A 55 -15.73 13.87 -3.28
CA PHE A 55 -15.91 13.05 -4.49
C PHE A 55 -14.73 13.13 -5.47
N TYR A 56 -14.12 14.30 -5.62
CA TYR A 56 -12.97 14.51 -6.53
C TYR A 56 -11.73 13.73 -6.08
N ARG A 57 -11.50 13.60 -4.76
CA ARG A 57 -10.42 12.75 -4.22
C ARG A 57 -10.72 11.28 -4.43
N GLU A 58 -11.97 10.89 -4.27
CA GLU A 58 -12.39 9.51 -4.51
C GLU A 58 -12.20 9.10 -5.97
N TRP A 59 -12.64 9.94 -6.92
CA TRP A 59 -12.44 9.70 -8.34
C TRP A 59 -10.96 9.67 -8.72
N ALA A 60 -10.16 10.62 -8.24
CA ALA A 60 -8.72 10.63 -8.48
C ALA A 60 -8.04 9.38 -7.91
N GLY A 61 -8.39 8.97 -6.70
CA GLY A 61 -7.87 7.75 -6.08
C GLY A 61 -8.25 6.49 -6.86
N ARG A 62 -9.49 6.38 -7.34
CA ARG A 62 -9.94 5.28 -8.20
C ARG A 62 -9.20 5.24 -9.53
N ALA A 63 -9.04 6.39 -10.20
CA ALA A 63 -8.31 6.49 -11.45
C ALA A 63 -6.84 6.09 -11.27
N PHE A 64 -6.21 6.57 -10.20
CA PHE A 64 -4.84 6.21 -9.85
C PHE A 64 -4.70 4.72 -9.51
N ASN A 65 -5.62 4.14 -8.73
CA ASN A 65 -5.64 2.70 -8.48
C ASN A 65 -5.73 1.89 -9.76
N LYS A 66 -6.53 2.32 -10.74
CA LYS A 66 -6.60 1.65 -12.04
C LYS A 66 -5.26 1.71 -12.78
N ALA A 67 -4.55 2.85 -12.72
CA ALA A 67 -3.20 2.94 -13.29
C ALA A 67 -2.21 1.98 -12.60
N VAL A 68 -2.23 1.92 -11.26
CA VAL A 68 -1.39 0.98 -10.49
C VAL A 68 -1.73 -0.47 -10.82
N GLN A 69 -3.00 -0.83 -10.97
CA GLN A 69 -3.38 -2.19 -11.38
C GLN A 69 -2.88 -2.53 -12.79
N LEU A 70 -2.91 -1.59 -13.73
CA LEU A 70 -2.47 -1.84 -15.09
C LEU A 70 -0.95 -1.95 -15.22
N LEU A 71 -0.22 -1.11 -14.46
CA LEU A 71 1.22 -0.91 -14.62
C LEU A 71 2.07 -1.54 -13.51
N GLY A 72 1.50 -1.83 -12.34
CA GLY A 72 2.25 -2.28 -11.17
C GLY A 72 1.75 -3.61 -10.64
N VAL A 73 0.64 -3.57 -9.88
CA VAL A 73 0.15 -4.72 -9.10
C VAL A 73 -1.27 -5.07 -9.53
N ARG A 74 -1.37 -6.02 -10.47
CA ARG A 74 -2.68 -6.51 -10.96
C ARG A 74 -3.44 -7.23 -9.85
N GLY A 75 -4.77 -7.05 -9.84
CA GLY A 75 -5.68 -7.79 -8.97
C GLY A 75 -5.94 -7.19 -7.59
N LEU A 76 -5.16 -6.20 -7.15
CA LEU A 76 -5.41 -5.49 -5.89
C LEU A 76 -6.25 -4.23 -6.14
N LYS A 77 -7.42 -4.14 -5.53
CA LYS A 77 -8.40 -3.07 -5.80
C LYS A 77 -8.07 -1.78 -5.06
N ASP A 78 -7.41 -1.86 -3.91
CA ASP A 78 -7.01 -0.71 -3.10
C ASP A 78 -5.54 -0.82 -2.69
N THR A 79 -4.65 -0.31 -3.55
CA THR A 79 -3.21 -0.39 -3.29
C THR A 79 -2.70 0.70 -2.35
N GLN A 80 -3.47 1.76 -2.09
CA GLN A 80 -3.08 2.91 -1.25
C GLN A 80 -3.85 2.99 0.07
N CYS A 81 -4.35 1.86 0.58
CA CYS A 81 -4.82 1.81 1.96
C CYS A 81 -3.59 1.79 2.87
N GLY A 82 -3.48 2.76 3.80
CA GLY A 82 -2.35 2.87 4.72
C GLY A 82 -2.35 1.82 5.84
N PHE A 83 -3.17 0.76 5.75
CA PHE A 83 -3.31 -0.30 6.73
C PHE A 83 -2.85 -1.64 6.13
N LYS A 84 -1.62 -2.07 6.43
CA LYS A 84 -0.97 -3.23 5.79
C LYS A 84 -0.14 -4.02 6.77
N LEU A 85 -0.41 -5.31 6.89
CA LEU A 85 0.30 -6.25 7.72
C LEU A 85 1.28 -7.06 6.87
N PHE A 86 2.51 -7.18 7.35
CA PHE A 86 3.56 -7.96 6.72
C PHE A 86 4.16 -8.92 7.73
N ARG A 87 4.52 -10.13 7.30
CA ARG A 87 5.46 -10.96 8.05
C ARG A 87 6.81 -10.24 8.13
N GLY A 88 7.48 -10.29 9.27
CA GLY A 88 8.64 -9.46 9.58
C GLY A 88 9.81 -9.65 8.61
N ASP A 89 10.11 -10.90 8.25
CA ASP A 89 11.13 -11.23 7.24
C ASP A 89 10.77 -10.68 5.84
N VAL A 90 9.49 -10.77 5.46
CA VAL A 90 8.97 -10.24 4.19
C VAL A 90 9.07 -8.72 4.17
N ALA A 91 8.64 -8.04 5.23
CA ALA A 91 8.77 -6.60 5.37
C ALA A 91 10.23 -6.16 5.21
N LYS A 92 11.16 -6.76 5.95
CA LYS A 92 12.59 -6.43 5.86
C LYS A 92 13.09 -6.59 4.43
N ARG A 93 12.78 -7.72 3.76
CA ARG A 93 13.21 -7.99 2.39
C ARG A 93 12.65 -6.99 1.37
N VAL A 94 11.36 -6.64 1.50
CA VAL A 94 10.65 -5.70 0.62
C VAL A 94 11.15 -4.28 0.82
N PHE A 95 11.09 -3.78 2.04
CA PHE A 95 11.39 -2.38 2.34
C PHE A 95 12.89 -2.05 2.24
N ALA A 96 13.79 -3.02 2.41
CA ALA A 96 15.22 -2.83 2.12
C ALA A 96 15.49 -2.54 0.64
N ARG A 97 14.56 -2.89 -0.27
CA ARG A 97 14.68 -2.68 -1.72
C ARG A 97 13.78 -1.55 -2.26
N CYS A 98 12.91 -0.98 -1.42
CA CYS A 98 12.15 0.21 -1.79
C CYS A 98 13.08 1.42 -1.95
N ARG A 99 13.03 2.07 -3.11
CA ARG A 99 13.84 3.26 -3.42
C ARG A 99 13.04 4.56 -3.40
N LEU A 100 11.71 4.50 -3.45
CA LEU A 100 10.88 5.70 -3.44
C LEU A 100 10.72 6.27 -2.03
N ASP A 101 10.97 7.58 -1.91
CA ASP A 101 10.71 8.35 -0.68
C ASP A 101 9.40 9.17 -0.76
N SER A 102 8.72 9.13 -1.91
CA SER A 102 7.37 9.70 -2.09
C SER A 102 6.31 8.73 -1.58
N TYR A 103 5.04 9.14 -1.58
CA TYR A 103 3.89 8.23 -1.36
C TYR A 103 3.85 7.02 -2.32
N GLY A 104 4.66 7.02 -3.38
CA GLY A 104 4.80 5.88 -4.26
C GLY A 104 5.53 4.67 -3.66
N TYR A 105 6.18 4.83 -2.50
CA TYR A 105 6.76 3.70 -1.74
C TYR A 105 5.72 2.59 -1.51
N ASP A 106 4.44 2.97 -1.42
CA ASP A 106 3.38 2.08 -1.00
C ASP A 106 3.02 1.05 -2.07
N PHE A 107 2.90 1.48 -3.33
CA PHE A 107 2.73 0.54 -4.44
C PHE A 107 4.06 -0.12 -4.85
N GLU A 108 5.21 0.53 -4.65
CA GLU A 108 6.52 -0.10 -4.85
C GLU A 108 6.69 -1.33 -3.96
N ALA A 109 6.34 -1.21 -2.67
CA ALA A 109 6.41 -2.31 -1.72
C ALA A 109 5.56 -3.51 -2.17
N LEU A 110 4.34 -3.26 -2.68
CA LEU A 110 3.46 -4.32 -3.19
C LEU A 110 3.98 -4.93 -4.49
N MET A 111 4.58 -4.14 -5.39
CA MET A 111 5.24 -4.64 -6.59
C MET A 111 6.41 -5.56 -6.23
N LEU A 112 7.26 -5.15 -5.28
CA LEU A 112 8.38 -5.94 -4.80
C LEU A 112 7.92 -7.22 -4.09
N ALA A 113 6.90 -7.15 -3.24
CA ALA A 113 6.34 -8.33 -2.59
C ALA A 113 5.88 -9.39 -3.62
N ARG A 114 5.15 -8.97 -4.66
CA ARG A 114 4.78 -9.87 -5.77
C ARG A 114 5.98 -10.39 -6.54
N ALA A 115 6.97 -9.54 -6.79
CA ALA A 115 8.17 -9.93 -7.53
C ALA A 115 9.01 -10.99 -6.78
N PHE A 116 9.02 -10.95 -5.45
CA PHE A 116 9.63 -11.99 -4.62
C PHE A 116 8.76 -13.24 -4.44
N GLY A 117 7.62 -13.31 -5.11
CA GLY A 117 6.73 -14.46 -5.08
C GLY A 117 5.83 -14.55 -3.85
N TYR A 118 5.72 -13.48 -3.05
CA TYR A 118 4.85 -13.48 -1.89
C TYR A 118 3.38 -13.30 -2.28
N GLU A 119 2.52 -14.07 -1.64
CA GLU A 119 1.07 -13.90 -1.71
C GLU A 119 0.64 -12.64 -0.96
N ILE A 120 -0.34 -11.94 -1.54
CA ILE A 120 -0.89 -10.72 -0.98
C ILE A 120 -2.41 -10.89 -0.91
N ALA A 121 -2.95 -10.95 0.30
CA ALA A 121 -4.37 -10.90 0.54
C ALA A 121 -4.87 -9.44 0.59
N GLU A 122 -6.06 -9.21 0.06
CA GLU A 122 -6.78 -7.95 0.17
C GLU A 122 -8.00 -8.16 1.06
N VAL A 123 -8.09 -7.42 2.16
CA VAL A 123 -9.07 -7.63 3.24
C VAL A 123 -9.98 -6.40 3.37
N PRO A 124 -11.31 -6.54 3.37
CA PRO A 124 -12.21 -5.41 3.57
C PRO A 124 -12.08 -4.86 4.99
N VAL A 125 -11.79 -3.56 5.11
CA VAL A 125 -11.64 -2.90 6.40
C VAL A 125 -12.59 -1.71 6.57
N ARG A 126 -12.93 -1.41 7.83
CA ARG A 126 -13.57 -0.13 8.17
C ARG A 126 -12.62 1.02 7.94
N TRP A 127 -13.14 2.10 7.38
CA TRP A 127 -12.35 3.29 7.14
C TRP A 127 -13.18 4.55 7.29
N ARG A 128 -12.61 5.54 7.97
CA ARG A 128 -13.24 6.83 8.21
C ARG A 128 -12.36 7.94 7.66
N HIS A 129 -12.95 8.83 6.86
CA HIS A 129 -12.26 10.02 6.42
C HIS A 129 -11.89 10.91 7.61
N GLN A 130 -10.58 11.15 7.78
CA GLN A 130 -10.06 12.15 8.70
C GLN A 130 -9.79 13.45 7.93
N GLU A 131 -10.16 14.58 8.52
CA GLU A 131 -9.85 15.90 7.97
C GLU A 131 -8.34 16.20 8.06
N GLY A 132 -7.85 17.11 7.20
CA GLY A 132 -6.44 17.52 7.26
C GLY A 132 -5.45 16.62 6.50
N SER A 133 -5.89 15.96 5.42
CA SER A 133 -5.00 15.16 4.57
C SER A 133 -3.76 15.94 4.13
N LYS A 134 -2.58 15.38 4.44
CA LYS A 134 -1.27 15.92 4.04
C LYS A 134 -0.94 15.66 2.56
N VAL A 135 -1.77 14.87 1.86
CA VAL A 135 -1.59 14.55 0.44
C VAL A 135 -2.14 15.70 -0.41
N LYS A 136 -1.24 16.39 -1.10
CA LYS A 136 -1.59 17.43 -2.08
C LYS A 136 -1.91 16.77 -3.40
N LEU A 137 -3.20 16.60 -3.68
CA LEU A 137 -3.74 15.80 -4.78
C LEU A 137 -3.01 15.97 -6.13
N LEU A 138 -2.81 17.22 -6.59
CA LEU A 138 -2.18 17.49 -7.89
C LEU A 138 -0.68 17.19 -7.88
N ARG A 139 0.05 17.78 -6.92
CA ARG A 139 1.51 17.65 -6.84
C ARG A 139 1.94 16.22 -6.54
N ASP A 140 1.36 15.64 -5.50
CA ASP A 140 1.73 14.32 -5.03
C ASP A 140 1.17 13.24 -5.97
N GLY A 141 -0.02 13.46 -6.55
CA GLY A 141 -0.58 12.58 -7.57
C GLY A 141 0.26 12.52 -8.85
N PHE A 142 0.73 13.67 -9.36
CA PHE A 142 1.64 13.67 -10.52
C PHE A 142 2.97 12.97 -10.21
N ARG A 143 3.55 13.24 -9.03
CA ARG A 143 4.78 12.58 -8.59
C ARG A 143 4.60 11.06 -8.50
N MET A 144 3.50 10.59 -7.90
CA MET A 144 3.20 9.17 -7.80
C MET A 144 2.97 8.51 -9.16
N LEU A 145 2.36 9.21 -10.12
CA LEU A 145 2.20 8.70 -11.48
C LEU A 145 3.55 8.57 -12.20
N TRP A 146 4.42 9.57 -12.06
CA TRP A 146 5.78 9.52 -12.58
C TRP A 146 6.59 8.38 -11.95
N ASP A 147 6.50 8.21 -10.64
CA ASP A 147 7.13 7.12 -9.91
C ASP A 147 6.65 5.75 -10.40
N LEU A 148 5.36 5.59 -10.66
CA LEU A 148 4.79 4.37 -11.22
C LEU A 148 5.34 4.06 -12.62
N LEU A 149 5.45 5.07 -13.48
CA LEU A 149 6.04 4.91 -14.82
C LEU A 149 7.52 4.55 -14.76
N LEU A 150 8.30 5.28 -13.95
CA LEU A 150 9.71 4.99 -13.75
C LEU A 150 9.93 3.58 -13.22
N LEU A 151 9.14 3.16 -12.23
CA LEU A 151 9.19 1.79 -11.73
C LEU A 151 8.87 0.82 -12.85
N ARG A 152 7.75 0.96 -13.55
CA ARG A 152 7.36 0.04 -14.63
C ARG A 152 8.45 -0.12 -15.71
N LEU A 153 9.21 0.92 -16.02
CA LEU A 153 10.30 0.88 -17.00
C LEU A 153 11.58 0.25 -16.44
N THR A 154 11.91 0.52 -15.18
CA THR A 154 13.19 0.10 -14.58
C THR A 154 13.10 -1.15 -13.70
N PHE A 155 11.88 -1.65 -13.42
CA PHE A 155 11.63 -2.68 -12.40
C PHE A 155 12.43 -3.96 -12.63
N ARG A 156 12.48 -4.45 -13.88
CA ARG A 156 13.22 -5.68 -14.22
C ARG A 156 14.72 -5.54 -13.99
N THR A 157 15.28 -4.38 -14.33
CA THR A 157 16.71 -4.10 -14.08
C THR A 157 16.97 -4.01 -12.58
N ARG A 158 16.11 -3.33 -11.83
CA ARG A 158 16.23 -3.20 -10.36
C ARG A 158 16.18 -4.55 -9.63
N LEU A 159 15.37 -5.49 -10.09
CA LEU A 159 15.31 -6.83 -9.48
C LEU A 159 16.63 -7.59 -9.68
N ARG A 160 17.22 -7.53 -10.88
CA ARG A 160 18.48 -8.21 -11.22
C ARG A 160 19.70 -7.66 -10.47
N GLU A 161 19.72 -6.38 -10.15
CA GLU A 161 20.77 -5.77 -9.33
C GLU A 161 20.78 -6.26 -7.87
N THR A 162 19.79 -7.07 -7.47
CA THR A 162 19.58 -7.47 -6.06
C THR A 162 19.55 -8.98 -5.82
N GLU A 163 19.89 -9.76 -6.85
CA GLU A 163 20.25 -11.18 -6.80
C GLU A 163 21.78 -11.32 -6.65
#